data_AF-A0AAD8WDR0-F1
#
_entry.id   AF-A0AAD8WDR0-F1
#
_cell.length_a   1.000
_cell.length_b   1.000
_cell.length_c   1.000
_cell.angle_alpha   90.00
_cell.angle_beta   90.00
_cell.angle_gamma   90.00
#
_symmetry.space_group_name_H-M   'P 1'
#
loop_
_entity.id
_entity.type
_entity.pdbx_description
1 polymer ?
#
loop_
_entity_poly.entity_id
_entity_poly.type
_entity_poly.pdbx_seq_one_letter_code
_entity_poly.pdbx_strand_id
1 'polypeptide(L)'
;MAAATVAGAAATAAAISLFTYYLFLRKSGSMLPWTLTTRGNGRRTRRKGLVEAIGNTPLIRINSLSDATGCEILGKAEFLNPGGSVKDRVAVKIIEEALESGDLVCGGVVIEGSAGSTAISLATVAPAYGCKCHVVIPDDAAVEKSQIIEALGATVERVRPVSITHKDHFVNIARRRALEANVASAKRETNDMQTNGSAHAIVKTLHPKQTNGSAYANSEVPHTGKCFPNSDSKGGFFADQFENLANYRAHYEWTGPEIWEQTKGTLHAFVAAAGTGGTVAGVSRYLKEKNRNVRCFLMDPPGSGLFNKVTRGVMYTKEEAEGKRLKNPFDTVTEGIGINRVTANFMMAELDGAYRGTDREAVEMSRFLLRKDGLFVGSSSAMNCVGAVRVARDLGPGHTIVTILCDSGMRHLSKFFNDEYLANHGLTPNATGLEFLDQ
;
A
#
# COMPACT_ATOMS: atom_id res chain seq x y z
N MET A 1 -35.62 75.95 -25.28
CA MET A 1 -35.43 74.55 -25.72
C MET A 1 -33.94 74.16 -25.68
N ALA A 2 -33.34 74.06 -24.49
CA ALA A 2 -31.89 73.83 -24.35
C ALA A 2 -31.51 72.87 -23.20
N ALA A 3 -32.46 72.06 -22.71
CA ALA A 3 -32.22 71.08 -21.65
C ALA A 3 -32.24 69.61 -22.11
N ALA A 4 -32.70 69.34 -23.34
CA ALA A 4 -32.90 67.97 -23.84
C ALA A 4 -31.68 67.38 -24.57
N THR A 5 -30.72 68.20 -25.02
CA THR A 5 -29.56 67.73 -25.81
C THR A 5 -28.35 67.32 -24.94
N VAL A 6 -28.24 67.82 -23.71
CA VAL A 6 -27.11 67.51 -22.81
C VAL A 6 -27.31 66.17 -22.08
N ALA A 7 -28.56 65.82 -21.75
CA ALA A 7 -28.88 64.54 -21.09
C ALA A 7 -28.64 63.33 -21.99
N GLY A 8 -28.89 63.44 -23.31
CA GLY A 8 -28.66 62.37 -24.28
C GLY A 8 -27.18 62.09 -24.55
N ALA A 9 -26.32 63.11 -24.51
CA ALA A 9 -24.88 62.97 -24.67
C ALA A 9 -24.18 62.40 -23.42
N ALA A 10 -24.64 62.78 -22.22
CA ALA A 10 -24.13 62.21 -20.98
C ALA A 10 -24.52 60.74 -20.80
N ALA A 11 -25.75 60.36 -21.17
CA ALA A 11 -26.21 58.98 -21.10
C ALA A 11 -25.48 58.06 -22.08
N THR A 12 -25.17 58.54 -23.30
CA THR A 12 -24.38 57.76 -24.27
C THR A 12 -22.92 57.65 -23.88
N ALA A 13 -22.29 58.71 -23.33
CA ALA A 13 -20.91 58.66 -22.82
C ALA A 13 -20.76 57.73 -21.61
N ALA A 14 -21.75 57.71 -20.70
CA ALA A 14 -21.78 56.80 -19.55
C ALA A 14 -21.97 55.35 -19.99
N ALA A 15 -22.84 55.08 -20.97
CA ALA A 15 -23.06 53.74 -21.50
C ALA A 15 -21.82 53.20 -22.25
N ILE A 16 -21.13 54.04 -23.02
CA ILE A 16 -19.88 53.66 -23.70
C ILE A 16 -18.76 53.43 -22.69
N SER A 17 -18.67 54.25 -21.63
CA SER A 17 -17.70 54.06 -20.53
C SER A 17 -17.97 52.79 -19.73
N LEU A 18 -19.24 52.47 -19.44
CA LEU A 18 -19.64 51.22 -18.79
C LEU A 18 -19.40 50.01 -19.69
N PHE A 19 -19.63 50.11 -20.99
CA PHE A 19 -19.39 49.05 -21.96
C PHE A 19 -17.89 48.81 -22.18
N THR A 20 -17.08 49.86 -22.25
CA THR A 20 -15.62 49.75 -22.33
C THR A 20 -15.01 49.28 -21.02
N TYR A 21 -15.54 49.69 -19.87
CA TYR A 21 -15.15 49.16 -18.55
C TYR A 21 -15.55 47.69 -18.39
N TYR A 22 -16.73 47.29 -18.87
CA TYR A 22 -17.16 45.89 -18.92
C TYR A 22 -16.29 45.04 -19.84
N LEU A 23 -15.93 45.56 -21.03
CA LEU A 23 -14.98 44.91 -21.93
C LEU A 23 -13.56 44.85 -21.36
N PHE A 24 -13.14 45.86 -20.59
CA PHE A 24 -11.84 45.90 -19.91
C PHE A 24 -11.79 44.92 -18.75
N LEU A 25 -12.87 44.80 -17.95
CA LEU A 25 -13.03 43.75 -16.93
C LEU A 25 -13.04 42.34 -17.56
N ARG A 26 -13.62 42.20 -18.77
CA ARG A 26 -13.62 40.92 -19.51
C ARG A 26 -12.26 40.58 -20.12
N LYS A 27 -11.43 41.59 -20.43
CA LYS A 27 -10.05 41.43 -20.93
C LYS A 27 -9.00 41.34 -19.81
N SER A 28 -9.30 41.90 -18.64
CA SER A 28 -8.46 41.89 -17.43
C SER A 28 -8.87 40.77 -16.46
N GLY A 29 -9.11 39.58 -17.01
CA GLY A 29 -9.16 38.35 -16.23
C GLY A 29 -7.76 37.97 -15.75
N SER A 30 -7.22 38.72 -14.80
CA SER A 30 -5.98 38.37 -14.12
C SER A 30 -6.22 37.22 -13.14
N MET A 31 -5.65 36.07 -13.52
CA MET A 31 -5.09 35.02 -12.66
C MET A 31 -5.98 34.43 -11.56
N LEU A 32 -6.72 33.39 -11.94
CA LEU A 32 -6.79 32.17 -11.15
C LEU A 32 -6.07 31.07 -11.95
N PRO A 33 -4.91 30.54 -11.51
CA PRO A 33 -4.27 29.43 -12.20
C PRO A 33 -4.93 28.13 -11.75
N TRP A 34 -6.19 27.94 -12.13
CA TRP A 34 -6.79 26.60 -12.18
C TRP A 34 -7.71 26.50 -13.38
N THR A 35 -7.12 26.66 -14.56
CA THR A 35 -7.70 26.11 -15.78
C THR A 35 -7.76 24.60 -15.61
N LEU A 36 -8.94 24.10 -15.23
CA LEU A 36 -9.33 22.70 -15.43
C LEU A 36 -9.11 22.41 -16.92
N THR A 37 -7.98 21.80 -17.25
CA THR A 37 -7.80 21.16 -18.54
C THR A 37 -8.95 20.17 -18.68
N THR A 38 -9.80 20.42 -19.66
CA THR A 38 -10.91 19.54 -20.05
C THR A 38 -10.34 18.14 -20.22
N ARG A 39 -10.70 17.25 -19.27
CA ARG A 39 -10.25 15.86 -19.25
C ARG A 39 -10.50 15.24 -20.61
N GLY A 40 -9.45 14.69 -21.19
CA GLY A 40 -9.52 13.91 -22.42
C GLY A 40 -10.65 12.89 -22.33
N ASN A 41 -11.52 12.93 -23.33
CA ASN A 41 -12.69 12.08 -23.45
C ASN A 41 -12.25 10.67 -23.89
N GLY A 42 -11.50 9.98 -23.03
CA GLY A 42 -11.33 8.53 -23.13
C GLY A 42 -12.62 7.90 -22.63
N ARG A 43 -13.36 7.22 -23.51
CA ARG A 43 -14.51 6.38 -23.13
C ARG A 43 -14.07 5.47 -21.99
N ARG A 44 -14.38 5.84 -20.74
CA ARG A 44 -14.21 4.93 -19.60
C ARG A 44 -15.28 3.86 -19.75
N THR A 45 -14.86 2.70 -20.24
CA THR A 45 -15.65 1.48 -20.14
C THR A 45 -16.06 1.31 -18.68
N ARG A 46 -17.35 1.05 -18.45
CA ARG A 46 -17.86 0.80 -17.09
C ARG A 46 -17.14 -0.44 -16.57
N ARG A 47 -16.53 -0.36 -15.39
CA ARG A 47 -15.91 -1.49 -14.70
C ARG A 47 -16.99 -2.32 -14.00
N LYS A 48 -16.87 -3.65 -14.03
CA LYS A 48 -17.82 -4.60 -13.44
C LYS A 48 -17.38 -5.00 -12.03
N GLY A 49 -18.08 -4.47 -11.03
CA GLY A 49 -17.85 -4.82 -9.62
C GLY A 49 -16.58 -4.20 -9.01
N LEU A 50 -16.28 -4.61 -7.78
CA LEU A 50 -15.19 -4.07 -6.97
C LEU A 50 -13.80 -4.43 -7.51
N VAL A 51 -13.63 -5.68 -7.95
CA VAL A 51 -12.33 -6.22 -8.39
C VAL A 51 -11.80 -5.45 -9.60
N GLU A 52 -12.62 -5.23 -10.63
CA GLU A 52 -12.18 -4.47 -11.82
C GLU A 52 -11.85 -3.01 -11.49
N ALA A 53 -12.39 -2.45 -10.38
CA ALA A 53 -12.08 -1.10 -9.90
C ALA A 53 -10.70 -0.99 -9.23
N ILE A 54 -10.06 -2.12 -8.86
CA ILE A 54 -8.70 -2.15 -8.33
C ILE A 54 -7.70 -1.95 -9.47
N GLY A 55 -6.66 -1.17 -9.20
CA GLY A 55 -5.64 -0.80 -10.16
C GLY A 55 -6.07 0.25 -11.17
N ASN A 56 -5.24 0.44 -12.20
CA ASN A 56 -5.36 1.57 -13.13
C ASN A 56 -5.45 2.93 -12.40
N THR A 57 -4.67 3.06 -11.32
CA THR A 57 -4.58 4.27 -10.50
C THR A 57 -3.82 5.36 -11.27
N PRO A 58 -4.10 6.65 -11.07
CA PRO A 58 -3.41 7.72 -11.78
C PRO A 58 -1.98 7.93 -11.25
N LEU A 59 -1.10 8.42 -12.12
CA LEU A 59 0.10 9.16 -11.71
C LEU A 59 -0.30 10.60 -11.42
N ILE A 60 0.10 11.10 -10.25
CA ILE A 60 -0.09 12.48 -9.84
C ILE A 60 1.27 13.15 -9.85
N ARG A 61 1.43 14.23 -10.62
CA ARG A 61 2.61 15.10 -10.49
C ARG A 61 2.58 15.77 -9.13
N ILE A 62 3.65 15.60 -8.36
CA ILE A 62 3.82 16.28 -7.08
C ILE A 62 4.52 17.60 -7.38
N ASN A 63 3.74 18.67 -7.51
CA ASN A 63 4.22 19.95 -8.02
C ASN A 63 5.33 20.51 -7.14
N SER A 64 5.11 20.54 -5.82
CA SER A 64 6.07 21.13 -4.88
C SER A 64 7.46 20.48 -4.94
N LEU A 65 7.53 19.14 -5.03
CA LEU A 65 8.79 18.40 -5.09
C LEU A 65 9.45 18.52 -6.45
N SER A 66 8.64 18.48 -7.50
CA SER A 66 9.12 18.58 -8.87
C SER A 66 9.73 19.96 -9.15
N ASP A 67 9.05 21.02 -8.72
CA ASP A 67 9.49 22.39 -8.91
C ASP A 67 10.76 22.67 -8.08
N ALA A 68 10.86 22.08 -6.88
CA ALA A 68 12.05 22.22 -6.02
C ALA A 68 13.30 21.48 -6.54
N THR A 69 13.13 20.43 -7.35
CA THR A 69 14.24 19.59 -7.83
C THR A 69 14.58 19.84 -9.30
N GLY A 70 13.71 20.55 -10.04
CA GLY A 70 13.79 20.66 -11.49
C GLY A 70 13.54 19.34 -12.23
N CYS A 71 13.08 18.30 -11.52
CA CYS A 71 12.70 17.00 -12.08
C CYS A 71 11.17 16.88 -12.19
N GLU A 72 10.70 15.88 -12.92
CA GLU A 72 9.31 15.46 -12.90
C GLU A 72 9.11 14.33 -11.90
N ILE A 73 8.63 14.65 -10.69
CA ILE A 73 8.35 13.67 -9.64
C ILE A 73 6.85 13.33 -9.65
N LEU A 74 6.56 12.05 -9.89
CA LEU A 74 5.21 11.51 -10.01
C LEU A 74 4.94 10.49 -8.89
N GLY A 75 3.78 10.62 -8.23
CA GLY A 75 3.28 9.65 -7.27
C GLY A 75 2.18 8.78 -7.87
N LYS A 76 2.36 7.46 -7.88
CA LYS A 76 1.32 6.49 -8.23
C LYS A 76 0.31 6.39 -7.09
N ALA A 77 -0.91 6.88 -7.33
CA ALA A 77 -1.92 7.11 -6.29
C ALA A 77 -2.67 5.83 -5.87
N GLU A 78 -1.96 4.91 -5.22
CA GLU A 78 -2.50 3.62 -4.78
C GLU A 78 -3.52 3.74 -3.64
N PHE A 79 -3.55 4.86 -2.93
CA PHE A 79 -4.63 5.18 -1.99
C PHE A 79 -6.01 5.34 -2.65
N LEU A 80 -6.08 5.41 -3.99
CA LEU A 80 -7.34 5.48 -4.75
C LEU A 80 -7.92 4.11 -5.12
N ASN A 81 -7.25 3.01 -4.78
CA ASN A 81 -7.91 1.71 -4.87
C ASN A 81 -9.11 1.63 -3.90
N PRO A 82 -10.16 0.84 -4.17
CA PRO A 82 -11.37 0.78 -3.35
C PRO A 82 -11.17 0.46 -1.85
N GLY A 83 -10.28 -0.46 -1.55
CA GLY A 83 -9.82 -0.80 -0.20
C GLY A 83 -8.76 0.16 0.34
N GLY A 84 -8.44 1.23 -0.39
CA GLY A 84 -7.71 2.42 0.06
C GLY A 84 -6.19 2.26 0.15
N SER A 85 -5.61 1.22 -0.46
CA SER A 85 -4.16 1.05 -0.45
C SER A 85 -3.61 0.23 -1.63
N VAL A 86 -2.29 0.24 -1.76
CA VAL A 86 -1.52 -0.63 -2.68
C VAL A 86 -1.76 -2.13 -2.47
N LYS A 87 -2.21 -2.54 -1.28
CA LYS A 87 -2.42 -3.96 -0.95
C LYS A 87 -3.67 -4.55 -1.57
N ASP A 88 -4.55 -3.75 -2.14
CA ASP A 88 -5.73 -4.24 -2.86
C ASP A 88 -5.34 -5.10 -4.06
N ARG A 89 -4.28 -4.69 -4.79
CA ARG A 89 -3.73 -5.46 -5.91
C ARG A 89 -3.24 -6.83 -5.46
N VAL A 90 -2.53 -6.84 -4.33
CA VAL A 90 -1.96 -8.06 -3.73
C VAL A 90 -3.08 -8.99 -3.26
N ALA A 91 -4.11 -8.45 -2.61
CA ALA A 91 -5.27 -9.21 -2.15
C ALA A 91 -6.00 -9.88 -3.32
N VAL A 92 -6.23 -9.15 -4.42
CA VAL A 92 -6.84 -9.73 -5.63
C VAL A 92 -5.98 -10.85 -6.18
N LYS A 93 -4.69 -10.60 -6.44
CA LYS A 93 -3.81 -11.59 -7.07
C LYS A 93 -3.64 -12.85 -6.22
N ILE A 94 -3.53 -12.70 -4.90
CA ILE A 94 -3.46 -13.85 -3.96
C ILE A 94 -4.74 -14.70 -4.05
N ILE A 95 -5.92 -14.06 -4.05
CA ILE A 95 -7.20 -14.78 -4.05
C ILE A 95 -7.47 -15.43 -5.41
N GLU A 96 -7.21 -14.72 -6.51
CA GLU A 96 -7.35 -15.25 -7.88
C GLU A 96 -6.50 -16.51 -8.07
N GLU A 97 -5.19 -16.43 -7.77
CA GLU A 97 -4.30 -17.57 -7.96
C GLU A 97 -4.65 -18.75 -7.05
N ALA A 98 -5.11 -18.49 -5.83
CA ALA A 98 -5.55 -19.55 -4.92
C ALA A 98 -6.84 -20.24 -5.41
N LEU A 99 -7.77 -19.49 -6.03
CA LEU A 99 -8.97 -20.05 -6.65
C LEU A 99 -8.63 -20.84 -7.91
N GLU A 100 -7.71 -20.34 -8.73
CA GLU A 100 -7.24 -21.01 -9.95
C GLU A 100 -6.50 -22.31 -9.65
N SER A 101 -5.68 -22.33 -8.58
CA SER A 101 -4.97 -23.54 -8.16
C SER A 101 -5.86 -24.57 -7.46
N GLY A 102 -7.02 -24.13 -6.95
CA GLY A 102 -7.91 -24.92 -6.09
C GLY A 102 -7.48 -24.97 -4.62
N ASP A 103 -6.45 -24.22 -4.21
CA ASP A 103 -6.05 -24.08 -2.80
C ASP A 103 -7.07 -23.27 -1.98
N LEU A 104 -7.89 -22.47 -2.67
CA LEU A 104 -9.08 -21.79 -2.17
C LEU A 104 -10.27 -22.16 -3.06
N VAL A 105 -11.47 -22.20 -2.48
CA VAL A 105 -12.72 -22.42 -3.21
C VAL A 105 -13.78 -21.40 -2.78
N CYS A 106 -14.79 -21.18 -3.63
CA CYS A 106 -15.93 -20.32 -3.27
C CYS A 106 -16.63 -20.87 -2.01
N GLY A 107 -16.84 -19.99 -1.01
CA GLY A 107 -17.29 -20.35 0.34
C GLY A 107 -16.16 -20.72 1.32
N GLY A 108 -14.91 -20.79 0.86
CA GLY A 108 -13.71 -20.93 1.67
C GLY A 108 -13.36 -19.66 2.44
N VAL A 109 -12.37 -19.73 3.33
CA VAL A 109 -11.89 -18.59 4.12
C VAL A 109 -10.43 -18.25 3.80
N VAL A 110 -10.16 -16.99 3.46
CA VAL A 110 -8.81 -16.46 3.34
C VAL A 110 -8.35 -15.97 4.70
N ILE A 111 -7.19 -16.45 5.15
CA ILE A 111 -6.65 -16.19 6.48
C ILE A 111 -5.30 -15.49 6.38
N GLU A 112 -5.11 -14.43 7.15
CA GLU A 112 -3.87 -13.65 7.17
C GLU A 112 -3.50 -13.20 8.58
N GLY A 113 -2.20 -13.14 8.87
CA GLY A 113 -1.68 -12.53 10.08
C GLY A 113 -1.24 -11.11 9.78
N SER A 114 -2.10 -10.12 10.00
CA SER A 114 -1.75 -8.71 9.76
C SER A 114 -2.72 -7.76 10.44
N ALA A 115 -2.24 -6.71 11.09
CA ALA A 115 -3.09 -5.60 11.54
C ALA A 115 -3.11 -4.42 10.54
N GLY A 116 -2.46 -4.57 9.37
CA GLY A 116 -2.18 -3.48 8.44
C GLY A 116 -3.08 -3.49 7.19
N SER A 117 -2.63 -2.78 6.16
CA SER A 117 -3.39 -2.59 4.92
C SER A 117 -3.76 -3.89 4.23
N THR A 118 -2.93 -4.94 4.32
CA THR A 118 -3.23 -6.26 3.72
C THR A 118 -4.48 -6.89 4.32
N ALA A 119 -4.69 -6.80 5.63
CA ALA A 119 -5.89 -7.33 6.26
C ALA A 119 -7.16 -6.60 5.79
N ILE A 120 -7.09 -5.26 5.72
CA ILE A 120 -8.19 -4.44 5.21
C ILE A 120 -8.48 -4.77 3.74
N SER A 121 -7.44 -4.91 2.90
CA SER A 121 -7.58 -5.26 1.50
C SER A 121 -8.16 -6.66 1.30
N LEU A 122 -7.74 -7.66 2.07
CA LEU A 122 -8.30 -9.01 2.01
C LEU A 122 -9.77 -9.04 2.48
N ALA A 123 -10.09 -8.34 3.58
CA ALA A 123 -11.47 -8.19 4.06
C ALA A 123 -12.38 -7.51 3.02
N THR A 124 -11.83 -6.52 2.30
CA THR A 124 -12.54 -5.80 1.22
C THR A 124 -12.77 -6.69 -0.01
N VAL A 125 -11.76 -7.46 -0.42
CA VAL A 125 -11.76 -8.20 -1.69
C VAL A 125 -12.39 -9.58 -1.60
N ALA A 126 -12.18 -10.32 -0.51
CA ALA A 126 -12.65 -11.71 -0.38
C ALA A 126 -14.14 -11.92 -0.67
N PRO A 127 -15.07 -11.06 -0.18
CA PRO A 127 -16.49 -11.20 -0.48
C PRO A 127 -16.83 -11.11 -1.97
N ALA A 128 -16.08 -10.33 -2.75
CA ALA A 128 -16.29 -10.22 -4.20
C ALA A 128 -16.01 -11.53 -4.95
N TYR A 129 -15.24 -12.43 -4.34
CA TYR A 129 -14.95 -13.78 -4.81
C TYR A 129 -15.80 -14.87 -4.14
N GLY A 130 -16.81 -14.49 -3.35
CA GLY A 130 -17.60 -15.43 -2.57
C GLY A 130 -16.82 -16.10 -1.44
N CYS A 131 -15.68 -15.53 -1.04
CA CYS A 131 -14.83 -16.03 0.04
C CYS A 131 -15.07 -15.24 1.33
N LYS A 132 -14.81 -15.89 2.47
CA LYS A 132 -14.78 -15.25 3.79
C LYS A 132 -13.36 -14.77 4.08
N CYS A 133 -13.21 -13.86 5.04
CA CYS A 133 -11.90 -13.40 5.51
C CYS A 133 -11.78 -13.55 7.03
N HIS A 134 -10.65 -14.09 7.49
CA HIS A 134 -10.28 -14.17 8.90
C HIS A 134 -8.88 -13.58 9.10
N VAL A 135 -8.77 -12.60 9.98
CA VAL A 135 -7.51 -11.91 10.26
C VAL A 135 -7.09 -12.17 11.70
N VAL A 136 -5.84 -12.59 11.89
CA VAL A 136 -5.23 -12.69 13.22
C VAL A 136 -4.35 -11.47 13.46
N ILE A 137 -4.58 -10.75 14.56
CA ILE A 137 -3.87 -9.51 14.89
C ILE A 137 -3.31 -9.54 16.32
N PRO A 138 -2.18 -8.87 16.60
CA PRO A 138 -1.74 -8.59 17.96
C PRO A 138 -2.81 -7.81 18.76
N ASP A 139 -3.01 -8.16 20.04
CA ASP A 139 -4.03 -7.52 20.89
C ASP A 139 -3.68 -6.07 21.27
N ASP A 140 -2.42 -5.69 21.21
CA ASP A 140 -1.89 -4.34 21.40
C ASP A 140 -1.99 -3.45 20.14
N ALA A 141 -2.48 -3.99 19.03
CA ALA A 141 -2.79 -3.21 17.85
C ALA A 141 -3.95 -2.24 18.12
N ALA A 142 -3.83 -1.02 17.59
CA ALA A 142 -4.82 0.05 17.71
C ALA A 142 -6.24 -0.46 17.42
N VAL A 143 -7.20 -0.04 18.24
CA VAL A 143 -8.57 -0.58 18.21
C VAL A 143 -9.25 -0.31 16.87
N GLU A 144 -8.98 0.84 16.28
CA GLU A 144 -9.51 1.28 15.00
C GLU A 144 -9.15 0.32 13.86
N LYS A 145 -8.00 -0.37 13.96
CA LYS A 145 -7.56 -1.35 12.96
C LYS A 145 -8.47 -2.57 12.94
N SER A 146 -8.88 -3.10 14.11
CA SER A 146 -9.85 -4.21 14.12
C SER A 146 -11.23 -3.76 13.72
N GLN A 147 -11.68 -2.59 14.20
CA GLN A 147 -13.02 -2.08 13.90
C GLN A 147 -13.28 -1.93 12.41
N ILE A 148 -12.28 -1.45 11.64
CA ILE A 148 -12.41 -1.34 10.18
C ILE A 148 -12.52 -2.73 9.54
N ILE A 149 -11.70 -3.70 9.97
CA ILE A 149 -11.69 -5.07 9.42
C ILE A 149 -13.02 -5.78 9.73
N GLU A 150 -13.53 -5.64 10.95
CA GLU A 150 -14.82 -6.20 11.40
C GLU A 150 -15.99 -5.54 10.67
N ALA A 151 -15.96 -4.22 10.47
CA ALA A 151 -16.98 -3.48 9.71
C ALA A 151 -17.03 -3.90 8.23
N LEU A 152 -15.91 -4.37 7.67
CA LEU A 152 -15.84 -4.97 6.33
C LEU A 152 -16.37 -6.42 6.29
N GLY A 153 -16.79 -6.98 7.43
CA GLY A 153 -17.38 -8.31 7.54
C GLY A 153 -16.37 -9.45 7.74
N ALA A 154 -15.11 -9.15 8.00
CA ALA A 154 -14.10 -10.16 8.31
C ALA A 154 -14.13 -10.53 9.80
N THR A 155 -13.76 -11.78 10.10
CA THR A 155 -13.52 -12.23 11.49
C THR A 155 -12.15 -11.71 11.94
N VAL A 156 -12.05 -11.20 13.16
CA VAL A 156 -10.78 -10.76 13.76
C VAL A 156 -10.49 -11.57 15.03
N GLU A 157 -9.35 -12.25 15.06
CA GLU A 157 -8.80 -12.92 16.24
C GLU A 157 -7.65 -12.08 16.81
N ARG A 158 -7.87 -11.49 17.99
CA ARG A 158 -6.82 -10.78 18.74
C ARG A 158 -6.00 -11.77 19.56
N VAL A 159 -4.68 -11.71 19.45
CA VAL A 159 -3.76 -12.64 20.13
C VAL A 159 -2.63 -11.88 20.84
N ARG A 160 -2.11 -12.48 21.90
CA ARG A 160 -1.01 -11.88 22.67
C ARG A 160 0.23 -11.63 21.79
N PRO A 161 0.83 -10.43 21.81
CA PRO A 161 2.08 -10.13 21.13
C PRO A 161 3.23 -10.99 21.67
N VAL A 162 3.96 -11.61 20.75
CA VAL A 162 5.14 -12.44 21.04
C VAL A 162 6.20 -12.24 19.94
N SER A 163 7.43 -12.70 20.18
CA SER A 163 8.51 -12.58 19.18
C SER A 163 8.20 -13.36 17.90
N ILE A 164 8.79 -12.93 16.78
CA ILE A 164 8.61 -13.59 15.46
C ILE A 164 8.97 -15.08 15.45
N THR A 165 9.91 -15.48 16.31
CA THR A 165 10.35 -16.89 16.48
C THR A 165 9.40 -17.72 17.34
N HIS A 166 8.47 -17.08 18.05
CA HIS A 166 7.55 -17.78 18.94
C HIS A 166 6.44 -18.48 18.13
N LYS A 167 6.07 -19.70 18.54
CA LYS A 167 5.03 -20.49 17.88
C LYS A 167 3.67 -19.79 17.84
N ASP A 168 3.40 -18.93 18.81
CA ASP A 168 2.14 -18.19 18.95
C ASP A 168 2.21 -16.77 18.37
N HIS A 169 3.22 -16.49 17.55
CA HIS A 169 3.24 -15.27 16.75
C HIS A 169 1.99 -15.26 15.85
N PHE A 170 1.31 -14.11 15.74
CA PHE A 170 0.02 -13.98 15.05
C PHE A 170 0.03 -14.52 13.60
N VAL A 171 1.14 -14.40 12.88
CA VAL A 171 1.33 -15.02 11.54
C VAL A 171 1.31 -16.55 11.60
N ASN A 172 1.94 -17.15 12.61
CA ASN A 172 1.95 -18.60 12.80
C ASN A 172 0.57 -19.10 13.25
N ILE A 173 -0.15 -18.32 14.06
CA ILE A 173 -1.55 -18.62 14.43
C ILE A 173 -2.42 -18.59 13.18
N ALA A 174 -2.33 -17.55 12.33
CA ALA A 174 -3.07 -17.47 11.07
C ALA A 174 -2.83 -18.69 10.17
N ARG A 175 -1.58 -19.14 10.04
CA ARG A 175 -1.24 -20.37 9.31
C ARG A 175 -1.91 -21.61 9.91
N ARG A 176 -1.91 -21.76 11.25
CA ARG A 176 -2.59 -22.87 11.92
C ARG A 176 -4.11 -22.83 11.70
N ARG A 177 -4.73 -21.65 11.77
CA ARG A 177 -6.17 -21.48 11.53
C ARG A 177 -6.58 -21.93 10.12
N ALA A 178 -5.73 -21.72 9.12
CA ALA A 178 -6.00 -22.18 7.76
C ALA A 178 -6.00 -23.72 7.69
N LEU A 179 -5.02 -24.37 8.31
CA LEU A 179 -4.94 -25.82 8.39
C LEU A 179 -6.14 -26.42 9.14
N GLU A 180 -6.48 -25.85 10.29
CA GLU A 180 -7.62 -26.27 11.11
C GLU A 180 -8.95 -26.11 10.36
N ALA A 181 -9.12 -25.06 9.54
CA ALA A 181 -10.28 -24.89 8.67
C ALA A 181 -10.38 -25.99 7.60
N ASN A 182 -9.24 -26.41 7.03
CA ASN A 182 -9.21 -27.54 6.08
C ASN A 182 -9.59 -28.86 6.74
N VAL A 183 -9.06 -29.13 7.94
CA VAL A 183 -9.41 -30.33 8.72
C VAL A 183 -10.90 -30.35 9.06
N ALA A 184 -11.47 -29.20 9.46
CA ALA A 184 -12.89 -29.08 9.76
C ALA A 184 -13.77 -29.31 8.51
N SER A 185 -13.36 -28.80 7.35
CA SER A 185 -14.08 -29.02 6.09
C SER A 185 -14.11 -30.49 5.69
N ALA A 186 -12.95 -31.17 5.74
CA ALA A 186 -12.85 -32.59 5.38
C ALA A 186 -13.72 -33.49 6.28
N LYS A 187 -13.78 -33.22 7.59
CA LYS A 187 -14.64 -33.97 8.52
C LYS A 187 -16.14 -33.80 8.23
N ARG A 188 -16.57 -32.64 7.73
CA ARG A 188 -17.96 -32.40 7.33
C ARG A 188 -18.31 -33.20 6.08
N GLU A 189 -17.45 -33.16 5.06
CA GLU A 189 -17.64 -33.94 3.83
C GLU A 189 -17.75 -35.45 4.11
N THR A 190 -16.94 -35.99 5.04
CA THR A 190 -17.05 -37.40 5.44
C THR A 190 -18.36 -37.71 6.15
N ASN A 191 -18.85 -36.81 7.00
CA ASN A 191 -20.10 -37.01 7.72
C ASN A 191 -21.30 -36.93 6.76
N ASP A 192 -21.29 -35.99 5.82
CA ASP A 192 -22.35 -35.84 4.80
C ASP A 192 -22.39 -37.02 3.81
N MET A 193 -21.24 -37.65 3.52
CA MET A 193 -21.20 -38.87 2.71
C MET A 193 -21.70 -40.10 3.48
N GLN A 194 -21.43 -40.19 4.78
CA GLN A 194 -21.91 -41.29 5.63
C GLN A 194 -23.42 -41.23 5.87
N THR A 195 -24.02 -40.04 5.94
CA THR A 195 -25.47 -39.88 6.08
C THR A 195 -26.25 -40.11 4.78
N ASN A 196 -25.61 -39.93 3.61
CA ASN A 196 -26.24 -40.04 2.28
C ASN A 196 -25.99 -41.37 1.52
N GLY A 197 -25.45 -42.40 2.18
CA GLY A 197 -25.60 -43.78 1.72
C GLY A 197 -24.83 -44.20 0.45
N SER A 198 -23.63 -43.70 0.19
CA SER A 198 -22.70 -44.37 -0.76
C SER A 198 -21.26 -44.36 -0.24
N ALA A 199 -20.84 -45.48 0.37
CA ALA A 199 -19.47 -45.69 0.78
C ALA A 199 -18.60 -46.07 -0.43
N HIS A 200 -17.89 -45.11 -1.01
CA HIS A 200 -16.66 -45.37 -1.74
C HIS A 200 -15.56 -44.46 -1.20
N ALA A 201 -14.76 -45.01 -0.27
CA ALA A 201 -13.69 -44.30 0.37
C ALA A 201 -12.53 -44.09 -0.63
N ILE A 202 -12.34 -42.85 -1.07
CA ILE A 202 -11.06 -42.38 -1.57
C ILE A 202 -10.55 -41.34 -0.57
N VAL A 203 -9.87 -41.82 0.47
CA VAL A 203 -8.99 -40.97 1.28
C VAL A 203 -7.80 -40.63 0.38
N LYS A 204 -7.90 -39.54 -0.39
CA LYS A 204 -6.70 -38.91 -0.94
C LYS A 204 -5.97 -38.31 0.25
N THR A 205 -4.88 -38.96 0.64
CA THR A 205 -3.87 -38.44 1.55
C THR A 205 -3.63 -36.97 1.21
N LEU A 206 -3.97 -36.07 2.15
CA LEU A 206 -3.51 -34.69 2.14
C LEU A 206 -1.99 -34.75 2.10
N HIS A 207 -1.40 -34.73 0.91
CA HIS A 207 0.02 -34.52 0.77
C HIS A 207 0.27 -33.07 1.18
N PRO A 208 1.02 -32.80 2.25
CA PRO A 208 1.52 -31.47 2.49
C PRO A 208 2.42 -31.15 1.31
N LYS A 209 1.95 -30.33 0.36
CA LYS A 209 2.86 -29.64 -0.55
C LYS A 209 3.82 -28.87 0.34
N GLN A 210 5.09 -29.23 0.27
CA GLN A 210 6.17 -28.54 0.95
C GLN A 210 6.15 -27.06 0.55
N THR A 211 5.60 -26.22 1.41
CA THR A 211 5.91 -24.79 1.43
C THR A 211 7.08 -24.63 2.38
N ASN A 212 8.25 -24.27 1.80
CA ASN A 212 9.54 -24.21 2.46
C ASN A 212 9.52 -23.50 3.82
N GLY A 213 10.06 -24.18 4.84
CA GLY A 213 10.44 -23.60 6.13
C GLY A 213 9.82 -24.28 7.36
N SER A 214 10.46 -25.36 7.83
CA SER A 214 10.16 -26.15 9.04
C SER A 214 8.98 -27.11 8.94
N ALA A 215 9.29 -28.39 8.72
CA ALA A 215 8.39 -29.51 8.93
C ALA A 215 8.03 -29.62 10.43
N TYR A 216 6.79 -29.31 10.79
CA TYR A 216 6.19 -29.82 12.02
C TYR A 216 5.39 -31.07 11.67
N ALA A 217 6.10 -32.20 11.60
CA ALA A 217 5.48 -33.49 11.76
C ALA A 217 5.13 -33.66 13.25
N ASN A 218 3.89 -34.01 13.53
CA ASN A 218 3.39 -34.47 14.84
C ASN A 218 3.48 -33.46 15.98
N SER A 219 2.50 -32.55 16.08
CA SER A 219 2.11 -31.98 17.36
C SER A 219 0.59 -31.91 17.43
N GLU A 220 0.01 -32.57 18.44
CA GLU A 220 -1.42 -32.52 18.75
C GLU A 220 -1.89 -31.06 18.82
N VAL A 221 -2.95 -30.76 18.06
CA VAL A 221 -3.57 -29.44 18.00
C VAL A 221 -4.33 -29.20 19.31
N PRO A 222 -3.96 -28.22 20.15
CA PRO A 222 -4.67 -27.98 21.40
C PRO A 222 -6.09 -27.48 21.12
N HIS A 223 -7.07 -28.12 21.75
CA HIS A 223 -8.45 -27.67 21.76
C HIS A 223 -8.59 -26.38 22.58
N THR A 224 -8.50 -25.21 21.93
CA THR A 224 -9.03 -23.97 22.49
C THR A 224 -10.24 -23.52 21.67
N GLY A 225 -11.43 -23.75 22.25
CA GLY A 225 -12.69 -23.33 21.67
C GLY A 225 -12.87 -21.80 21.70
N LYS A 226 -13.64 -21.30 20.72
CA LYS A 226 -14.12 -19.92 20.51
C LYS A 226 -13.18 -18.94 19.76
N CYS A 227 -12.89 -19.22 18.49
CA CYS A 227 -12.62 -18.16 17.49
C CYS A 227 -12.65 -18.68 16.03
N PHE A 228 -13.43 -19.73 15.74
CA PHE A 228 -13.49 -20.26 14.37
C PHE A 228 -14.52 -19.49 13.53
N PRO A 229 -14.19 -19.08 12.29
CA PRO A 229 -15.20 -18.54 11.39
C PRO A 229 -16.28 -19.60 11.17
N ASN A 230 -17.54 -19.15 11.16
CA ASN A 230 -18.79 -19.93 11.03
C ASN A 230 -18.62 -21.32 10.43
N SER A 231 -19.25 -22.31 11.08
CA SER A 231 -19.25 -23.77 10.82
C SER A 231 -19.45 -24.25 9.39
N ASP A 232 -19.69 -23.35 8.44
CA ASP A 232 -20.10 -23.64 7.07
C ASP A 232 -19.02 -23.23 6.03
N SER A 233 -17.78 -22.96 6.45
CA SER A 233 -16.68 -22.65 5.51
C SER A 233 -16.19 -23.90 4.76
N LYS A 234 -15.84 -23.73 3.48
CA LYS A 234 -15.31 -24.82 2.63
C LYS A 234 -13.77 -24.88 2.65
N GLY A 235 -13.19 -24.94 3.84
CA GLY A 235 -11.72 -24.93 4.03
C GLY A 235 -11.13 -23.53 4.17
N GLY A 236 -9.82 -23.47 4.42
CA GLY A 236 -9.07 -22.24 4.67
C GLY A 236 -7.75 -22.17 3.91
N PHE A 237 -7.42 -20.96 3.46
CA PHE A 237 -6.22 -20.63 2.71
C PHE A 237 -5.40 -19.58 3.46
N PHE A 238 -4.12 -19.84 3.70
CA PHE A 238 -3.22 -18.87 4.33
C PHE A 238 -2.59 -17.97 3.27
N ALA A 239 -2.91 -16.68 3.28
CA ALA A 239 -2.51 -15.74 2.24
C ALA A 239 -0.98 -15.53 2.15
N ASP A 240 -0.30 -15.53 3.29
CA ASP A 240 1.16 -15.41 3.44
C ASP A 240 1.79 -14.27 2.62
N GLN A 241 1.34 -13.03 2.82
CA GLN A 241 1.78 -11.89 2.00
C GLN A 241 3.31 -11.72 1.85
N PHE A 242 4.11 -12.24 2.79
CA PHE A 242 5.56 -12.12 2.76
C PHE A 242 6.19 -13.14 1.80
N GLU A 243 5.72 -14.39 1.81
CA GLU A 243 6.33 -15.46 1.02
C GLU A 243 5.55 -15.82 -0.26
N ASN A 244 4.29 -15.41 -0.35
CA ASN A 244 3.47 -15.66 -1.53
C ASN A 244 3.87 -14.75 -2.70
N LEU A 245 4.38 -15.33 -3.78
CA LEU A 245 4.86 -14.61 -4.98
C LEU A 245 3.74 -13.98 -5.82
N ALA A 246 2.47 -14.28 -5.54
CA ALA A 246 1.32 -13.55 -6.09
C ALA A 246 1.44 -12.04 -5.78
N ASN A 247 2.02 -11.69 -4.64
CA ASN A 247 2.28 -10.30 -4.27
C ASN A 247 3.25 -9.60 -5.24
N TYR A 248 4.42 -10.20 -5.50
CA TYR A 248 5.36 -9.72 -6.53
C TYR A 248 4.68 -9.66 -7.91
N ARG A 249 3.97 -10.72 -8.31
CA ARG A 249 3.31 -10.80 -9.62
C ARG A 249 2.23 -9.74 -9.82
N ALA A 250 1.46 -9.38 -8.78
CA ALA A 250 0.48 -8.30 -8.86
C ALA A 250 1.10 -6.98 -9.34
N HIS A 251 2.33 -6.71 -8.92
CA HIS A 251 3.05 -5.48 -9.29
C HIS A 251 3.79 -5.60 -10.61
N TYR A 252 4.34 -6.78 -10.93
CA TYR A 252 4.96 -7.05 -12.22
C TYR A 252 3.95 -7.03 -13.37
N GLU A 253 2.76 -7.61 -13.17
CA GLU A 253 1.73 -7.75 -14.20
C GLU A 253 0.83 -6.52 -14.33
N TRP A 254 0.67 -5.70 -13.27
CA TRP A 254 -0.20 -4.51 -13.29
C TRP A 254 0.54 -3.21 -13.01
N THR A 255 1.12 -3.03 -11.81
CA THR A 255 1.67 -1.72 -11.41
C THR A 255 2.81 -1.23 -12.30
N GLY A 256 3.76 -2.11 -12.65
CA GLY A 256 4.86 -1.81 -13.57
C GLY A 256 4.39 -1.38 -14.97
N PRO A 257 3.55 -2.18 -15.64
CA PRO A 257 2.93 -1.82 -16.92
C PRO A 257 2.21 -0.49 -16.91
N GLU A 258 1.38 -0.24 -15.89
CA GLU A 258 0.65 1.03 -15.78
C GLU A 258 1.61 2.22 -15.66
N ILE A 259 2.66 2.11 -14.85
CA ILE A 259 3.67 3.18 -14.72
C ILE A 259 4.37 3.44 -16.06
N TRP A 260 4.77 2.37 -16.77
CA TRP A 260 5.45 2.50 -18.06
C TRP A 260 4.56 3.15 -19.12
N GLU A 261 3.30 2.74 -19.20
CA GLU A 261 2.33 3.31 -20.14
C GLU A 261 2.03 4.77 -19.81
N GLN A 262 1.77 5.08 -18.53
CA GLN A 262 1.40 6.44 -18.09
C GLN A 262 2.55 7.43 -18.24
N THR A 263 3.81 6.96 -18.16
CA THR A 263 5.01 7.77 -18.46
C THR A 263 5.39 7.75 -19.93
N LYS A 264 4.70 6.98 -20.78
CA LYS A 264 5.02 6.86 -22.22
C LYS A 264 6.48 6.50 -22.48
N GLY A 265 7.10 5.74 -21.58
CA GLY A 265 8.50 5.34 -21.65
C GLY A 265 9.53 6.41 -21.30
N THR A 266 9.13 7.59 -20.79
CA THR A 266 10.06 8.67 -20.39
C THR A 266 10.56 8.55 -18.95
N LEU A 267 10.22 7.47 -18.25
CA LEU A 267 10.66 7.22 -16.89
C LEU A 267 12.19 7.05 -16.83
N HIS A 268 12.84 7.76 -15.92
CA HIS A 268 14.28 7.65 -15.68
C HIS A 268 14.60 6.88 -14.39
N ALA A 269 13.79 7.06 -13.34
CA ALA A 269 13.96 6.29 -12.12
C ALA A 269 12.66 5.95 -11.39
N PHE A 270 12.68 4.82 -10.69
CA PHE A 270 11.65 4.38 -9.78
C PHE A 270 12.23 4.21 -8.38
N VAL A 271 11.50 4.62 -7.35
CA VAL A 271 11.89 4.43 -5.95
C VAL A 271 10.70 4.07 -5.09
N ALA A 272 10.86 3.05 -4.25
CA ALA A 272 9.85 2.66 -3.27
C ALA A 272 10.49 1.98 -2.06
N ALA A 273 9.84 2.14 -0.92
CA ALA A 273 10.09 1.40 0.30
C ALA A 273 9.53 -0.02 0.22
N ALA A 274 10.03 -0.87 1.11
CA ALA A 274 9.66 -2.29 1.14
C ALA A 274 9.29 -2.73 2.55
N GLY A 275 8.13 -3.38 2.67
CA GLY A 275 7.81 -4.28 3.77
C GLY A 275 7.96 -5.72 3.30
N THR A 276 6.94 -6.24 2.62
CA THR A 276 7.01 -7.56 1.95
C THR A 276 7.97 -7.57 0.75
N GLY A 277 8.27 -6.41 0.15
CA GLY A 277 9.13 -6.28 -1.03
C GLY A 277 8.42 -6.45 -2.38
N GLY A 278 7.16 -6.91 -2.41
CA GLY A 278 6.47 -7.21 -3.68
C GLY A 278 6.34 -6.02 -4.61
N THR A 279 6.03 -4.82 -4.09
CA THR A 279 5.89 -3.59 -4.90
C THR A 279 7.20 -3.20 -5.56
N VAL A 280 8.28 -3.04 -4.78
CA VAL A 280 9.58 -2.65 -5.34
C VAL A 280 10.12 -3.72 -6.27
N ALA A 281 9.89 -5.00 -5.96
CA ALA A 281 10.36 -6.11 -6.77
C ALA A 281 9.62 -6.22 -8.11
N GLY A 282 8.28 -6.23 -8.09
CA GLY A 282 7.48 -6.38 -9.29
C GLY A 282 7.66 -5.23 -10.27
N VAL A 283 7.64 -3.99 -9.75
CA VAL A 283 7.82 -2.80 -10.59
C VAL A 283 9.24 -2.74 -11.15
N SER A 284 10.28 -2.95 -10.33
CA SER A 284 11.66 -2.88 -10.81
C SER A 284 11.96 -3.91 -11.90
N ARG A 285 11.53 -5.17 -11.72
CA ARG A 285 11.70 -6.23 -12.74
C ARG A 285 11.05 -5.87 -14.06
N TYR A 286 9.78 -5.45 -14.03
CA TYR A 286 9.08 -5.08 -15.25
C TYR A 286 9.77 -3.90 -15.96
N LEU A 287 10.12 -2.85 -15.21
CA LEU A 287 10.77 -1.66 -15.80
C LEU A 287 12.14 -1.99 -16.40
N LYS A 288 12.95 -2.81 -15.73
CA LYS A 288 14.27 -3.24 -16.23
C LYS A 288 14.17 -4.09 -17.49
N GLU A 289 13.12 -4.89 -17.64
CA GLU A 289 12.85 -5.62 -18.88
C GLU A 289 12.44 -4.71 -20.04
N LYS A 290 11.71 -3.62 -19.76
CA LYS A 290 11.34 -2.63 -20.78
C LYS A 290 12.49 -1.72 -21.17
N ASN A 291 13.28 -1.27 -20.20
CA ASN A 291 14.43 -0.43 -20.42
C ASN A 291 15.43 -0.57 -19.26
N ARG A 292 16.57 -1.22 -19.53
CA ARG A 292 17.64 -1.44 -18.55
C ARG A 292 18.25 -0.15 -17.99
N ASN A 293 18.08 0.98 -18.69
CA ASN A 293 18.57 2.29 -18.26
C ASN A 293 17.70 2.93 -17.17
N VAL A 294 16.47 2.45 -16.94
CA VAL A 294 15.64 2.92 -15.83
C VAL A 294 16.31 2.50 -14.53
N ARG A 295 16.58 3.46 -13.63
CA ARG A 295 17.19 3.17 -12.33
C ARG A 295 16.13 2.87 -11.27
N CYS A 296 16.30 1.82 -10.48
CA CYS A 296 15.35 1.37 -9.47
C CYS A 296 16.02 1.37 -8.10
N PHE A 297 15.41 2.04 -7.13
CA PHE A 297 15.99 2.23 -5.80
C PHE A 297 15.06 1.77 -4.69
N LEU A 298 15.66 1.23 -3.63
CA LEU A 298 14.98 1.02 -2.35
C LEU A 298 15.03 2.30 -1.51
N MET A 299 13.92 2.66 -0.87
CA MET A 299 13.90 3.64 0.22
C MET A 299 13.63 2.95 1.56
N ASP A 300 14.61 2.86 2.44
CA ASP A 300 14.52 2.05 3.65
C ASP A 300 14.33 2.91 4.91
N PRO A 301 13.36 2.60 5.80
CA PRO A 301 13.16 3.34 7.05
C PRO A 301 14.17 2.93 8.13
N PRO A 302 14.25 3.67 9.25
CA PRO A 302 15.06 3.26 10.39
C PRO A 302 14.68 1.87 10.89
N GLY A 303 15.68 1.11 11.31
CA GLY A 303 15.49 -0.21 11.91
C GLY A 303 15.26 -1.38 10.95
N SER A 304 15.25 -1.11 9.66
CA SER A 304 15.22 -2.12 8.59
C SER A 304 16.64 -2.54 8.16
N GLY A 305 16.79 -3.82 7.84
CA GLY A 305 18.04 -4.40 7.35
C GLY A 305 18.22 -4.31 5.84
N LEU A 306 17.16 -3.93 5.10
CA LEU A 306 17.14 -4.03 3.64
C LEU A 306 18.13 -3.09 2.95
N PHE A 307 18.39 -1.89 3.48
CA PHE A 307 19.38 -0.97 2.94
C PHE A 307 20.77 -1.63 2.89
N ASN A 308 21.19 -2.27 3.99
CA ASN A 308 22.48 -2.94 4.04
C ASN A 308 22.48 -4.19 3.16
N LYS A 309 21.34 -4.85 2.99
CA LYS A 309 21.24 -5.96 2.04
C LYS A 309 21.47 -5.51 0.61
N VAL A 310 20.85 -4.40 0.19
CA VAL A 310 21.01 -3.85 -1.17
C VAL A 310 22.41 -3.30 -1.40
N THR A 311 22.96 -2.54 -0.45
CA THR A 311 24.24 -1.83 -0.64
C THR A 311 25.48 -2.65 -0.29
N ARG A 312 25.35 -3.68 0.54
CA ARG A 312 26.48 -4.45 1.09
C ARG A 312 26.31 -5.97 1.03
N GLY A 313 25.15 -6.45 0.58
CA GLY A 313 24.86 -7.89 0.51
C GLY A 313 24.47 -8.56 1.84
N VAL A 314 24.52 -7.84 2.97
CA VAL A 314 24.29 -8.37 4.32
C VAL A 314 23.07 -7.73 5.01
N MET A 315 22.29 -8.54 5.73
CA MET A 315 21.19 -8.06 6.58
C MET A 315 21.71 -7.88 8.01
N TYR A 316 22.32 -6.73 8.29
CA TYR A 316 22.78 -6.39 9.63
C TYR A 316 22.65 -4.89 9.85
N THR A 317 21.98 -4.44 10.91
CA THR A 317 21.95 -3.01 11.27
C THR A 317 22.92 -2.71 12.43
N LYS A 318 23.41 -1.46 12.56
CA LYS A 318 24.37 -1.10 13.62
C LYS A 318 23.79 -1.32 15.03
N GLU A 319 22.47 -1.36 15.13
CA GLU A 319 21.72 -1.47 16.36
C GLU A 319 21.35 -2.93 16.68
N GLU A 320 21.63 -3.86 15.76
CA GLU A 320 21.74 -5.31 16.02
C GLU A 320 23.12 -5.67 16.62
N ALA A 321 23.96 -4.68 16.96
CA ALA A 321 25.18 -4.88 17.75
C ALA A 321 24.87 -5.51 19.10
N GLU A 322 25.68 -6.53 19.44
CA GLU A 322 25.56 -7.32 20.65
C GLU A 322 25.56 -6.39 21.88
N GLY A 323 24.57 -6.57 22.77
CA GLY A 323 24.40 -5.75 23.98
C GLY A 323 23.40 -4.58 23.90
N LYS A 324 22.80 -4.27 22.74
CA LYS A 324 21.77 -3.20 22.59
C LYS A 324 20.38 -3.68 22.14
N ARG A 325 20.14 -4.98 22.17
CA ARG A 325 18.94 -5.60 21.59
C ARG A 325 17.68 -5.28 22.43
N LEU A 326 16.94 -4.24 22.03
CA LEU A 326 15.63 -3.93 22.60
C LEU A 326 14.58 -5.00 22.23
N LYS A 327 13.55 -5.13 23.06
CA LYS A 327 12.46 -6.13 22.91
C LYS A 327 11.64 -5.89 21.61
N ASN A 328 11.51 -4.62 21.22
CA ASN A 328 11.25 -4.16 19.86
C ASN A 328 12.51 -3.37 19.45
N PRO A 329 13.31 -3.82 18.49
CA PRO A 329 14.62 -3.22 18.23
C PRO A 329 14.53 -1.74 17.78
N PHE A 330 13.38 -1.29 17.25
CA PHE A 330 13.11 0.09 16.86
C PHE A 330 11.61 0.40 16.93
N ASP A 331 11.24 1.51 17.57
CA ASP A 331 9.89 2.06 17.53
C ASP A 331 9.87 3.15 16.45
N THR A 332 9.68 2.75 15.19
CA THR A 332 9.51 3.71 14.09
C THR A 332 8.05 4.11 13.99
N VAL A 333 7.79 5.40 13.76
CA VAL A 333 6.44 5.90 13.49
C VAL A 333 5.97 5.59 12.06
N THR A 334 6.86 5.08 11.20
CA THR A 334 6.51 4.62 9.87
C THR A 334 5.95 3.21 9.89
N GLU A 335 4.82 3.00 9.23
CA GLU A 335 4.10 1.74 9.27
C GLU A 335 4.07 1.07 7.88
N GLY A 336 4.09 -0.26 7.87
CA GLY A 336 3.92 -1.08 6.66
C GLY A 336 5.19 -1.24 5.80
N ILE A 337 6.31 -0.69 6.23
CA ILE A 337 7.63 -0.77 5.59
C ILE A 337 8.72 -1.07 6.63
N GLY A 338 9.86 -1.59 6.17
CA GLY A 338 10.99 -1.99 7.02
C GLY A 338 10.87 -3.43 7.52
N ILE A 339 11.96 -4.19 7.40
CA ILE A 339 12.02 -5.59 7.85
C ILE A 339 13.46 -6.06 8.04
N ASN A 340 13.69 -6.98 8.99
CA ASN A 340 15.01 -7.55 9.31
C ASN A 340 15.18 -8.99 8.81
N ARG A 341 14.48 -9.35 7.74
CA ARG A 341 14.68 -10.60 6.99
C ARG A 341 14.41 -10.37 5.50
N VAL A 342 15.04 -11.17 4.65
CA VAL A 342 14.75 -11.16 3.21
C VAL A 342 13.54 -12.08 2.96
N THR A 343 12.54 -11.57 2.25
CA THR A 343 11.32 -12.32 1.87
C THR A 343 11.45 -12.90 0.47
N ALA A 344 10.66 -13.92 0.12
CA ALA A 344 10.61 -14.44 -1.25
C ALA A 344 10.31 -13.35 -2.28
N ASN A 345 9.39 -12.45 -1.96
CA ASN A 345 9.03 -11.33 -2.82
C ASN A 345 10.20 -10.34 -3.02
N PHE A 346 10.93 -9.97 -1.96
CA PHE A 346 12.05 -9.02 -2.07
C PHE A 346 13.23 -9.61 -2.85
N MET A 347 13.47 -10.93 -2.79
CA MET A 347 14.51 -11.59 -3.59
C MET A 347 14.30 -11.42 -5.09
N MET A 348 13.07 -11.12 -5.52
CA MET A 348 12.78 -10.87 -6.92
C MET A 348 13.17 -9.45 -7.36
N ALA A 349 13.56 -8.54 -6.47
CA ALA A 349 13.86 -7.16 -6.84
C ALA A 349 15.16 -7.02 -7.66
N GLU A 350 15.16 -6.06 -8.59
CA GLU A 350 16.34 -5.67 -9.36
C GLU A 350 16.63 -4.18 -9.13
N LEU A 351 17.56 -3.89 -8.21
CA LEU A 351 17.81 -2.54 -7.69
C LEU A 351 19.22 -2.07 -8.02
N ASP A 352 19.35 -0.80 -8.39
CA ASP A 352 20.63 -0.12 -8.65
C ASP A 352 21.24 0.50 -7.38
N GLY A 353 20.47 0.59 -6.30
CA GLY A 353 20.92 1.13 -5.03
C GLY A 353 19.80 1.27 -4.00
N ALA A 354 20.13 1.91 -2.88
CA ALA A 354 19.18 2.21 -1.83
C ALA A 354 19.49 3.53 -1.13
N TYR A 355 18.47 4.11 -0.51
CA TYR A 355 18.54 5.28 0.36
C TYR A 355 17.96 4.95 1.74
N ARG A 356 18.37 5.69 2.78
CA ARG A 356 17.82 5.57 4.14
C ARG A 356 17.08 6.81 4.56
N GLY A 357 15.84 6.72 4.98
CA GLY A 357 15.15 7.86 5.59
C GLY A 357 15.10 7.77 7.09
N THR A 358 14.68 8.86 7.70
CA THR A 358 14.38 8.98 9.12
C THR A 358 12.89 9.20 9.35
N ASP A 359 12.43 8.89 10.56
CA ASP A 359 11.06 9.19 10.99
C ASP A 359 10.75 10.69 10.92
N ARG A 360 11.72 11.52 11.30
CA ARG A 360 11.66 12.98 11.19
C ARG A 360 11.37 13.39 9.74
N GLU A 361 12.16 12.90 8.80
CA GLU A 361 11.98 13.24 7.38
C GLU A 361 10.62 12.78 6.85
N ALA A 362 10.14 11.59 7.24
CA ALA A 362 8.80 11.15 6.84
C ALA A 362 7.70 12.04 7.41
N VAL A 363 7.80 12.42 8.69
CA VAL A 363 6.83 13.33 9.33
C VAL A 363 6.85 14.70 8.66
N GLU A 364 8.01 15.32 8.50
CA GLU A 364 8.12 16.64 7.86
C GLU A 364 7.64 16.60 6.40
N MET A 365 8.04 15.58 5.64
CA MET A 365 7.59 15.38 4.26
C MET A 365 6.06 15.25 4.18
N SER A 366 5.43 14.52 5.10
CA SER A 366 3.96 14.40 5.12
C SER A 366 3.27 15.76 5.30
N ARG A 367 3.80 16.60 6.19
CA ARG A 367 3.25 17.94 6.46
C ARG A 367 3.54 18.90 5.32
N PHE A 368 4.72 18.79 4.70
CA PHE A 368 5.08 19.55 3.52
C PHE A 368 4.13 19.27 2.35
N LEU A 369 3.92 17.98 2.01
CA LEU A 369 3.00 17.56 0.95
C LEU A 369 1.56 17.99 1.20
N LEU A 370 1.10 17.89 2.45
CA LEU A 370 -0.24 18.34 2.82
C LEU A 370 -0.40 19.85 2.63
N ARG A 371 0.57 20.66 3.09
CA ARG A 371 0.50 22.13 2.99
C ARG A 371 0.71 22.66 1.58
N LYS A 372 1.54 22.00 0.77
CA LYS A 372 1.96 22.51 -0.55
C LYS A 372 1.16 21.92 -1.70
N ASP A 373 0.75 20.66 -1.62
CA ASP A 373 0.02 19.97 -2.70
C ASP A 373 -1.39 19.53 -2.29
N GLY A 374 -1.76 19.62 -1.01
CA GLY A 374 -3.01 19.06 -0.50
C GLY A 374 -3.02 17.52 -0.47
N LEU A 375 -1.85 16.88 -0.53
CA LEU A 375 -1.71 15.42 -0.54
C LEU A 375 -1.70 14.87 0.88
N PHE A 376 -2.83 14.33 1.33
CA PHE A 376 -2.96 13.69 2.64
C PHE A 376 -2.61 12.19 2.58
N VAL A 377 -1.33 11.88 2.76
CA VAL A 377 -0.77 10.54 2.53
C VAL A 377 -0.27 9.87 3.82
N GLY A 378 -0.23 8.54 3.84
CA GLY A 378 0.31 7.77 4.96
C GLY A 378 1.83 7.83 5.07
N SER A 379 2.35 7.27 6.17
CA SER A 379 3.77 7.35 6.54
C SER A 379 4.73 6.75 5.50
N SER A 380 4.40 5.59 4.94
CA SER A 380 5.20 4.96 3.89
C SER A 380 5.24 5.77 2.58
N SER A 381 4.14 6.45 2.23
CA SER A 381 4.08 7.36 1.08
C SER A 381 4.98 8.58 1.28
N ALA A 382 4.99 9.14 2.49
CA ALA A 382 5.87 10.27 2.82
C ALA A 382 7.35 9.85 2.75
N MET A 383 7.69 8.67 3.30
CA MET A 383 9.03 8.10 3.20
C MET A 383 9.45 7.87 1.73
N ASN A 384 8.55 7.35 0.91
CA ASN A 384 8.74 7.20 -0.54
C ASN A 384 9.05 8.54 -1.25
N CYS A 385 8.33 9.61 -0.90
CA CYS A 385 8.60 10.95 -1.43
C CYS A 385 9.97 11.50 -1.00
N VAL A 386 10.44 11.20 0.22
CA VAL A 386 11.82 11.51 0.63
C VAL A 386 12.82 10.80 -0.30
N GLY A 387 12.60 9.52 -0.59
CA GLY A 387 13.39 8.76 -1.55
C GLY A 387 13.38 9.38 -2.96
N ALA A 388 12.21 9.82 -3.43
CA ALA A 388 12.05 10.45 -4.74
C ALA A 388 12.85 11.76 -4.87
N VAL A 389 12.84 12.61 -3.84
CA VAL A 389 13.63 13.86 -3.84
C VAL A 389 15.12 13.55 -3.88
N ARG A 390 15.59 12.55 -3.12
CA ARG A 390 17.02 12.16 -3.13
C ARG A 390 17.45 11.61 -4.47
N VAL A 391 16.65 10.73 -5.07
CA VAL A 391 16.90 10.24 -6.44
C VAL A 391 16.93 11.38 -7.45
N ALA A 392 16.01 12.35 -7.33
CA ALA A 392 15.97 13.52 -8.19
C ALA A 392 17.21 14.41 -8.03
N ARG A 393 17.68 14.63 -6.80
CA ARG A 393 18.92 15.36 -6.50
C ARG A 393 20.15 14.66 -7.09
N ASP A 394 20.22 13.34 -7.01
CA ASP A 394 21.34 12.56 -7.54
C ASP A 394 21.34 12.48 -9.08
N LEU A 395 20.17 12.52 -9.71
CA LEU A 395 20.03 12.55 -11.17
C LEU A 395 20.25 13.95 -11.75
N GLY A 396 19.89 14.99 -11.00
CA GLY A 396 19.83 16.36 -11.49
C GLY A 396 18.57 16.65 -12.33
N PRO A 397 18.32 17.93 -12.66
CA PRO A 397 17.09 18.39 -13.30
C PRO A 397 16.84 17.75 -14.67
N GLY A 398 15.58 17.75 -15.11
CA GLY A 398 15.15 17.22 -16.41
C GLY A 398 14.81 15.72 -16.43
N HIS A 399 14.96 15.01 -15.31
CA HIS A 399 14.62 13.60 -15.21
C HIS A 399 13.19 13.38 -14.70
N THR A 400 12.58 12.26 -15.08
CA THR A 400 11.27 11.81 -14.58
C THR A 400 11.46 10.68 -13.56
N ILE A 401 10.92 10.86 -12.36
CA ILE A 401 11.00 9.92 -11.24
C ILE A 401 9.59 9.53 -10.83
N VAL A 402 9.33 8.23 -10.67
CA VAL A 402 8.07 7.71 -10.12
C VAL A 402 8.28 7.08 -8.75
N THR A 403 7.38 7.38 -7.83
CA THR A 403 7.26 6.68 -6.55
C THR A 403 5.82 6.25 -6.29
N ILE A 404 5.56 5.55 -5.18
CA ILE A 404 4.23 5.03 -4.82
C ILE A 404 3.65 5.81 -3.64
N LEU A 405 2.42 6.31 -3.81
CA LEU A 405 1.61 6.85 -2.72
C LEU A 405 0.70 5.72 -2.21
N CYS A 406 1.23 4.93 -1.28
CA CYS A 406 0.73 3.64 -0.84
C CYS A 406 -0.69 3.66 -0.28
N ASP A 407 -0.99 4.61 0.61
CA ASP A 407 -2.25 4.75 1.33
C ASP A 407 -2.47 6.19 1.82
N SER A 408 -3.70 6.46 2.29
CA SER A 408 -4.12 7.77 2.79
C SER A 408 -3.70 7.99 4.25
N GLY A 409 -3.44 9.25 4.61
CA GLY A 409 -3.17 9.66 5.99
C GLY A 409 -4.30 9.32 6.98
N MET A 410 -5.51 9.09 6.48
CA MET A 410 -6.67 8.67 7.30
C MET A 410 -6.41 7.41 8.13
N ARG A 411 -5.52 6.53 7.67
CA ARG A 411 -5.18 5.27 8.37
C ARG A 411 -4.17 5.45 9.49
N HIS A 412 -3.61 6.65 9.64
CA HIS A 412 -2.49 6.93 10.53
C HIS A 412 -2.81 8.06 11.53
N LEU A 413 -4.09 8.34 11.76
CA LEU A 413 -4.56 9.45 12.60
C LEU A 413 -4.17 9.32 14.08
N SER A 414 -4.14 8.11 14.63
CA SER A 414 -3.85 7.89 16.05
C SER A 414 -2.37 7.96 16.42
N LYS A 415 -1.47 7.94 15.42
CA LYS A 415 -0.01 7.96 15.62
C LYS A 415 0.68 9.01 14.74
N PHE A 416 0.89 8.72 13.46
CA PHE A 416 1.67 9.56 12.53
C PHE A 416 1.07 10.96 12.28
N PHE A 417 -0.24 11.12 12.46
CA PHE A 417 -0.94 12.41 12.41
C PHE A 417 -1.44 12.89 13.78
N ASN A 418 -1.01 12.26 14.87
CA ASN A 418 -1.35 12.67 16.23
C ASN A 418 -0.20 13.52 16.83
N ASP A 419 -0.48 14.79 17.11
CA ASP A 419 0.54 15.73 17.57
C ASP A 419 1.12 15.37 18.95
N GLU A 420 0.30 14.84 19.87
CA GLU A 420 0.73 14.39 21.19
C GLU A 420 1.66 13.17 21.07
N TYR A 421 1.28 12.19 20.25
CA TYR A 421 2.10 11.02 19.96
C TYR A 421 3.45 11.43 19.36
N LEU A 422 3.45 12.32 18.36
CA LEU A 422 4.70 12.80 17.75
C LEU A 422 5.56 13.59 18.75
N ALA A 423 4.97 14.45 19.57
CA ALA A 423 5.69 15.19 20.60
C ALA A 423 6.39 14.26 21.61
N ASN A 424 5.70 13.20 22.04
CA ASN A 424 6.25 12.18 22.94
C ASN A 424 7.43 11.40 22.33
N HIS A 425 7.54 11.36 21.00
CA HIS A 425 8.66 10.74 20.29
C HIS A 425 9.71 11.77 19.83
N GLY A 426 9.58 13.04 20.22
CA GLY A 426 10.49 14.10 19.78
C GLY A 426 10.41 14.37 18.27
N LEU A 427 9.23 14.18 17.67
CA LEU A 427 8.95 14.28 16.23
C LEU A 427 7.97 15.41 15.87
N THR A 428 7.80 16.41 16.74
CA THR A 428 6.91 17.57 16.46
C THR A 428 7.33 18.29 15.18
N PRO A 429 6.50 18.32 14.13
CA PRO A 429 6.88 18.87 12.84
C PRO A 429 7.12 20.38 12.91
N ASN A 430 8.23 20.86 12.35
CA ASN A 430 8.61 22.28 12.40
C ASN A 430 9.13 22.85 11.08
N ALA A 431 9.43 22.02 10.07
CA ALA A 431 10.01 22.48 8.83
C ALA A 431 9.00 23.27 7.99
N THR A 432 9.50 24.26 7.26
CA THR A 432 8.69 25.13 6.40
C THR A 432 8.84 24.80 4.93
N GLY A 433 10.02 24.30 4.53
CA GLY A 433 10.37 23.83 3.21
C GLY A 433 10.99 22.42 3.24
N LEU A 434 11.91 22.15 2.31
CA LEU A 434 12.63 20.87 2.20
C LEU A 434 13.99 20.87 2.93
N GLU A 435 14.30 21.90 3.72
CA GLU A 435 15.55 22.03 4.48
C GLU A 435 15.79 20.87 5.47
N PHE A 436 14.74 20.15 5.85
CA PHE A 436 14.85 18.95 6.70
C PHE A 436 15.55 17.77 6.00
N LEU A 437 15.71 17.82 4.68
CA LEU A 437 16.43 16.81 3.89
C LEU A 437 17.95 17.08 3.81
N ASP A 438 18.40 18.22 4.32
CA ASP A 438 19.80 18.65 4.26
C ASP A 438 20.52 18.48 5.62
N GLN A 439 19.87 17.82 6.58
CA GLN A 439 20.31 17.65 7.97
C GLN A 439 21.04 16.33 8.24
#